data_AF-A0A5C9DQ64-F1
#
_entry.id   AF-A0A5C9DQ64-F1
#
_cell.length_a   1.000
_cell.length_b   1.000
_cell.length_c   1.000
_cell.angle_alpha   90.00
_cell.angle_beta   90.00
_cell.angle_gamma   90.00
#
_symmetry.space_group_name_H-M   'P 1'
#
loop_
_entity.id
_entity.type
_entity.pdbx_description
1 polymer ?
#
loop_
_entity_poly.entity_id
_entity_poly.type
_entity_poly.pdbx_seq_one_letter_code
_entity_poly.pdbx_strand_id
1 'polypeptide(L)'
;MPQRKESHITNPSFDFRRRKIVLGGIISLLFAALAIFAITHFNKIMKDTKAFLDSVATQKVRQIQQFRKSYLTEAKTIATMEYIVEDFRRLIDHKDEEAKKELIATFSNFKENYPYSATLALGPDSSLLISTHDSVAYDTSLERFLRYAAVTRTPVMSPLGALGFR
;
A
#
# COMPACT_ATOMS: atom_id res chain seq x y z
N MET A 1 34.81 -53.05 82.31
CA MET A 1 33.95 -52.28 81.38
C MET A 1 34.79 -51.26 80.64
N PRO A 2 34.93 -51.33 79.30
CA PRO A 2 35.33 -50.19 78.49
C PRO A 2 34.15 -49.65 77.65
N GLN A 3 34.06 -48.33 77.52
CA GLN A 3 33.03 -47.65 76.72
C GLN A 3 33.28 -47.85 75.22
N ARG A 4 32.25 -48.28 74.50
CA ARG A 4 32.23 -48.43 73.05
C ARG A 4 32.07 -47.04 72.41
N LYS A 5 33.10 -46.57 71.70
CA LYS A 5 32.97 -45.39 70.83
C LYS A 5 32.11 -45.77 69.62
N GLU A 6 30.93 -45.17 69.52
CA GLU A 6 30.14 -45.22 68.30
C GLU A 6 30.78 -44.29 67.27
N SER A 7 31.49 -44.89 66.32
CA SER A 7 31.88 -44.21 65.09
C SER A 7 30.61 -43.95 64.28
N HIS A 8 30.19 -42.68 64.21
CA HIS A 8 29.20 -42.24 63.22
C HIS A 8 29.75 -42.53 61.82
N ILE A 9 29.27 -43.60 61.19
CA ILE A 9 29.49 -43.89 59.79
C ILE A 9 28.65 -42.87 59.00
N THR A 10 29.27 -41.76 58.60
CA THR A 10 28.69 -40.92 57.54
C THR A 10 28.74 -41.73 56.25
N ASN A 11 27.56 -41.99 55.67
CA ASN A 11 27.41 -42.89 54.54
C ASN A 11 27.61 -42.07 53.24
N PRO A 12 28.80 -42.07 52.60
CA PRO A 12 29.13 -41.16 51.49
C PRO A 12 28.26 -41.38 50.25
N SER A 13 27.59 -42.53 50.17
CA SER A 13 26.66 -42.91 49.10
C SER A 13 25.36 -42.11 49.10
N PHE A 14 24.93 -41.57 50.24
CA PHE A 14 23.72 -40.75 50.36
C PHE A 14 23.95 -39.29 49.93
N ASP A 15 25.08 -38.71 50.30
CA ASP A 15 25.44 -37.33 49.91
C ASP A 15 25.69 -37.20 48.41
N PHE A 16 26.30 -38.20 47.78
CA PHE A 16 26.51 -38.20 46.33
C PHE A 16 25.20 -38.26 45.53
N ARG A 17 24.20 -39.03 46.00
CA ARG A 17 22.88 -39.11 45.37
C ARG A 17 22.09 -37.81 45.52
N ARG A 18 22.09 -37.18 46.71
CA ARG A 18 21.46 -35.87 46.92
C ARG A 18 22.07 -34.78 46.05
N ARG A 19 23.41 -34.71 45.95
CA ARG A 19 24.10 -33.74 45.08
C ARG A 19 23.72 -33.89 43.61
N LYS A 20 23.61 -35.13 43.10
CA LYS A 20 23.18 -35.39 41.71
C LYS A 20 21.74 -34.95 41.44
N ILE A 21 20.82 -35.18 42.39
CA ILE A 21 19.41 -34.75 42.27
C ILE A 21 19.30 -33.22 42.29
N VAL A 22 20.05 -32.55 43.18
CA VAL A 22 20.07 -31.07 43.25
C VAL A 22 20.66 -30.47 41.97
N LEU A 23 21.77 -31.02 41.45
CA LEU A 23 22.34 -30.60 40.16
C LEU A 23 21.37 -30.81 39.00
N GLY A 24 20.68 -31.96 38.95
CA GLY A 24 19.66 -32.23 37.93
C GLY A 24 18.49 -31.24 38.00
N GLY A 25 18.04 -30.88 39.21
CA GLY A 25 17.02 -29.86 39.42
C GLY A 25 17.44 -28.47 38.97
N ILE A 26 18.67 -28.06 39.29
CA ILE A 26 19.24 -26.77 38.83
C ILE A 26 19.34 -26.72 37.30
N ILE A 27 19.81 -27.81 36.68
CA ILE A 27 19.90 -27.90 35.21
C ILE A 27 18.50 -27.80 34.58
N SER A 28 17.52 -28.51 35.12
CA SER A 28 16.12 -28.44 34.63
C SER A 28 15.53 -27.02 34.75
N LEU A 29 15.80 -26.33 35.85
CA LEU A 29 15.43 -24.92 36.05
C LEU A 29 16.11 -23.99 35.04
N LEU A 30 17.38 -24.20 34.73
CA LEU A 30 18.09 -23.42 33.71
C LEU A 30 17.49 -23.63 32.31
N PHE A 31 17.13 -24.87 31.95
CA PHE A 31 16.43 -25.14 30.68
C PHE A 31 15.04 -24.50 30.64
N ALA A 32 14.28 -24.53 31.74
CA ALA A 32 12.98 -23.87 31.83
C ALA A 32 13.12 -22.34 31.70
N ALA A 33 14.10 -21.74 32.37
CA ALA A 33 14.39 -20.31 32.25
C ALA A 33 14.82 -19.92 30.84
N LEU A 34 15.65 -20.74 30.18
CA LEU A 34 16.07 -20.54 28.79
C LEU A 34 14.89 -20.64 27.83
N ALA A 35 13.98 -21.61 28.04
CA ALA A 35 12.78 -21.76 27.23
C ALA A 35 11.84 -20.54 27.37
N ILE A 36 11.59 -20.08 28.60
CA ILE A 36 10.79 -18.87 28.85
C ILE A 36 11.43 -17.65 28.19
N PHE A 37 12.75 -17.49 28.33
CA PHE A 37 13.51 -16.42 27.70
C PHE A 37 13.39 -16.46 26.17
N ALA A 38 13.58 -17.62 25.56
CA ALA A 38 13.50 -17.81 24.12
C ALA A 38 12.09 -17.51 23.58
N ILE A 39 11.04 -18.03 24.24
CA ILE A 39 9.64 -17.78 23.86
C ILE A 39 9.31 -16.29 23.98
N THR A 40 9.73 -15.64 25.07
CA THR A 40 9.45 -14.22 25.31
C THR A 40 10.16 -13.34 24.28
N HIS A 41 11.43 -13.63 23.97
CA HIS A 41 12.18 -12.91 22.94
C HIS A 41 11.60 -13.14 21.54
N PHE A 42 11.22 -14.37 21.20
CA PHE A 42 10.59 -14.67 19.92
C PHE A 42 9.26 -13.93 19.76
N ASN A 43 8.40 -13.96 20.78
CA ASN A 43 7.13 -13.23 20.77
C ASN A 43 7.33 -11.72 20.66
N LYS A 44 8.34 -11.17 21.34
CA LYS A 44 8.69 -9.75 21.23
C LYS A 44 9.16 -9.39 19.82
N ILE A 45 10.09 -10.17 19.25
CA ILE A 45 10.58 -9.98 17.88
C ILE A 45 9.41 -10.03 16.89
N MET A 46 8.53 -11.04 16.99
CA MET A 46 7.35 -11.15 16.13
C MET A 46 6.41 -9.95 16.24
N LYS A 47 6.18 -9.45 17.47
CA LYS A 47 5.36 -8.25 17.69
C LYS A 47 5.99 -7.00 17.08
N ASP A 48 7.29 -6.82 17.26
CA ASP A 48 8.04 -5.68 16.74
C ASP A 48 8.10 -5.73 15.21
N THR A 49 8.35 -6.91 14.62
CA THR A 49 8.31 -7.12 13.17
C THR A 49 6.92 -6.84 12.59
N LYS A 50 5.85 -7.32 13.24
CA LYS A 50 4.49 -7.02 12.81
C LYS A 50 4.19 -5.52 12.84
N ALA A 51 4.52 -4.84 13.94
CA ALA A 51 4.34 -3.40 14.06
C ALA A 51 5.14 -2.62 13.01
N PHE A 52 6.36 -3.08 12.69
CA PHE A 52 7.17 -2.52 11.62
C PHE A 52 6.50 -2.70 10.24
N LEU A 53 6.03 -3.90 9.91
CA LEU A 53 5.34 -4.16 8.64
C LEU A 53 4.04 -3.35 8.52
N ASP A 54 3.25 -3.24 9.58
CA ASP A 54 2.03 -2.42 9.62
C ASP A 54 2.35 -0.93 9.39
N SER A 55 3.44 -0.44 9.98
CA SER A 55 3.93 0.93 9.77
C SER A 55 4.34 1.16 8.31
N VAL A 56 5.10 0.23 7.71
CA VAL A 56 5.49 0.28 6.30
C VAL A 56 4.26 0.27 5.39
N ALA A 57 3.30 -0.62 5.65
CA ALA A 57 2.05 -0.68 4.89
C ALA A 57 1.27 0.65 4.99
N THR A 58 1.17 1.22 6.19
CA THR A 58 0.52 2.52 6.42
C THR A 58 1.23 3.65 5.66
N GLN A 59 2.57 3.67 5.67
CA GLN A 59 3.35 4.64 4.89
C GLN A 59 3.07 4.49 3.38
N LYS A 60 3.02 3.27 2.85
CA LYS A 60 2.68 3.04 1.44
C LYS A 60 1.26 3.50 1.09
N VAL A 61 0.28 3.24 1.96
CA VAL A 61 -1.09 3.75 1.77
C VAL A 61 -1.11 5.27 1.74
N ARG A 62 -0.41 5.95 2.66
CA ARG A 62 -0.31 7.42 2.68
C ARG A 62 0.36 7.96 1.42
N GLN A 63 1.42 7.31 0.93
CA GLN A 63 2.07 7.67 -0.33
C GLN A 63 1.06 7.59 -1.49
N ILE A 64 0.32 6.49 -1.63
CA ILE A 64 -0.70 6.33 -2.67
C ILE A 64 -1.78 7.41 -2.57
N GLN A 65 -2.24 7.73 -1.36
CA GLN A 65 -3.23 8.79 -1.14
C GLN A 65 -2.70 10.17 -1.53
N GLN A 66 -1.45 10.49 -1.18
CA GLN A 66 -0.80 11.74 -1.57
C GLN A 66 -0.64 11.85 -3.09
N PHE A 67 -0.17 10.79 -3.75
CA PHE A 67 -0.08 10.74 -5.21
C PHE A 67 -1.44 10.97 -5.87
N ARG A 68 -2.49 10.27 -5.43
CA ARG A 68 -3.86 10.46 -5.93
C ARG A 68 -4.36 11.90 -5.73
N LYS A 69 -4.07 12.51 -4.58
CA LYS A 69 -4.45 13.89 -4.31
C LYS A 69 -3.74 14.88 -5.23
N SER A 70 -2.46 14.66 -5.54
CA SER A 70 -1.71 15.47 -6.52
C SER A 70 -2.39 15.41 -7.89
N TYR A 71 -2.63 14.21 -8.40
CA TYR A 71 -3.27 14.02 -9.71
C TYR A 71 -4.67 14.63 -9.79
N LEU A 72 -5.49 14.50 -8.73
CA LEU A 72 -6.81 15.15 -8.69
C LEU A 72 -6.72 16.67 -8.69
N THR A 73 -5.72 17.24 -8.02
CA THR A 73 -5.50 18.69 -7.97
C THR A 73 -5.06 19.20 -9.33
N GLU A 74 -4.11 18.52 -9.97
CA GLU A 74 -3.64 18.82 -11.33
C GLU A 74 -4.79 18.73 -12.35
N ALA A 75 -5.56 17.63 -12.29
CA ALA A 75 -6.70 17.44 -13.18
C ALA A 75 -7.75 18.55 -13.03
N LYS A 76 -8.01 18.98 -11.79
CA LYS A 76 -8.92 20.10 -11.51
C LYS A 76 -8.38 21.41 -12.08
N THR A 77 -7.09 21.69 -11.90
CA THR A 77 -6.46 22.89 -12.46
C THR A 77 -6.60 22.93 -13.98
N ILE A 78 -6.28 21.83 -14.67
CA ILE A 78 -6.42 21.70 -16.12
C ILE A 78 -7.89 21.92 -16.54
N ALA A 79 -8.85 21.29 -15.87
CA ALA A 79 -10.27 21.43 -16.19
C ALA A 79 -10.81 22.87 -15.99
N THR A 80 -10.12 23.72 -15.22
CA THR A 80 -10.50 25.12 -14.98
C THR A 80 -9.75 26.13 -15.84
N MET A 81 -8.84 25.69 -16.72
CA MET A 81 -8.13 26.60 -17.61
C MET A 81 -9.07 27.19 -18.66
N GLU A 82 -9.10 28.52 -18.78
CA GLU A 82 -10.08 29.24 -19.60
C GLU A 82 -10.09 28.80 -21.06
N TYR A 83 -8.91 28.63 -21.67
CA TYR A 83 -8.79 28.16 -23.06
C TYR A 83 -9.31 26.73 -23.25
N ILE A 84 -9.08 25.84 -22.27
CA ILE A 84 -9.60 24.46 -22.31
C ILE A 84 -11.13 24.46 -22.22
N VAL A 85 -11.68 25.30 -21.34
CA VAL A 85 -13.14 25.45 -21.18
C VAL A 85 -13.78 25.99 -22.46
N GLU A 86 -13.16 26.99 -23.09
CA GLU A 86 -13.69 27.59 -24.33
C GLU A 86 -13.63 26.60 -25.50
N ASP A 87 -12.53 25.85 -25.66
CA ASP A 87 -12.45 24.84 -26.71
C ASP A 87 -13.44 23.69 -26.49
N PHE A 88 -13.69 23.30 -25.24
CA PHE A 88 -14.76 22.34 -24.93
C PHE A 88 -16.14 22.87 -25.27
N ARG A 89 -16.39 24.15 -24.98
CA ARG A 89 -17.65 24.80 -25.33
C ARG A 89 -17.85 24.82 -26.85
N ARG A 90 -16.84 25.23 -27.61
CA ARG A 90 -16.84 25.20 -29.09
C ARG A 90 -17.08 23.79 -29.63
N LEU A 91 -16.46 22.78 -29.01
CA LEU A 91 -16.63 21.38 -29.40
C LEU A 91 -18.06 20.87 -29.14
N ILE A 92 -18.64 21.19 -27.99
CA ILE A 92 -19.99 20.75 -27.61
C ILE A 92 -21.07 21.50 -28.40
N ASP A 93 -20.96 22.82 -28.52
CA ASP A 93 -22.01 23.67 -29.10
C ASP A 93 -21.97 23.71 -30.64
N HIS A 94 -20.78 23.62 -31.23
CA HIS A 94 -20.57 23.86 -32.66
C HIS A 94 -19.93 22.70 -33.41
N LYS A 95 -19.57 21.60 -32.72
CA LYS A 95 -18.82 20.47 -33.32
C LYS A 95 -17.58 20.94 -34.06
N ASP A 96 -16.90 21.92 -33.48
CA ASP A 96 -15.75 22.56 -34.08
C ASP A 96 -14.54 21.60 -34.12
N GLU A 97 -14.17 21.14 -35.33
CA GLU A 97 -13.04 20.25 -35.55
C GLU A 97 -11.68 20.93 -35.31
N GLU A 98 -11.61 22.26 -35.33
CA GLU A 98 -10.40 23.01 -34.99
C GLU A 98 -10.18 22.99 -33.47
N ALA A 99 -11.22 23.31 -32.69
CA ALA A 99 -11.19 23.19 -31.22
C ALA A 99 -10.83 21.77 -30.76
N LYS A 100 -11.29 20.75 -31.49
CA LYS A 100 -10.91 19.35 -31.24
C LYS A 100 -9.41 19.11 -31.42
N LYS A 101 -8.81 19.64 -32.49
CA LYS A 101 -7.36 19.51 -32.76
C LYS A 101 -6.55 20.24 -31.69
N GLU A 102 -6.98 21.44 -31.30
CA GLU A 102 -6.36 22.24 -30.25
C GLU A 102 -6.34 21.47 -28.93
N LEU A 103 -7.49 20.95 -28.48
CA LEU A 103 -7.58 20.15 -27.26
C LEU A 103 -6.76 18.85 -27.32
N ILE A 104 -6.73 18.15 -28.46
CA ILE A 104 -5.89 16.95 -28.63
C ILE A 104 -4.41 17.31 -28.49
N ALA A 105 -3.96 18.42 -29.09
CA ALA A 105 -2.59 18.87 -28.97
C ALA A 105 -2.25 19.26 -27.52
N THR A 106 -3.14 19.99 -26.85
CA THR A 106 -3.00 20.35 -25.43
C THR A 106 -2.88 19.11 -24.55
N PHE A 107 -3.79 18.13 -24.70
CA PHE A 107 -3.74 16.91 -23.90
C PHE A 107 -2.56 15.99 -24.23
N SER A 108 -2.10 15.99 -25.48
CA SER A 108 -0.88 15.27 -25.85
C SER A 108 0.35 15.88 -25.18
N ASN A 109 0.45 17.20 -25.15
CA ASN A 109 1.50 17.91 -24.41
C ASN A 109 1.40 17.62 -22.89
N PHE A 110 0.20 17.54 -22.32
CA PHE A 110 0.04 17.11 -20.93
C PHE A 110 0.49 15.65 -20.71
N LYS A 111 0.21 14.72 -21.63
CA LYS A 111 0.68 13.33 -21.54
C LYS A 111 2.22 13.24 -21.56
N GLU A 112 2.91 14.15 -22.25
CA GLU A 112 4.38 14.18 -22.27
C GLU A 112 4.97 14.77 -20.98
N ASN A 113 4.31 15.78 -20.40
CA ASN A 113 4.82 16.47 -19.20
C ASN A 113 4.42 15.83 -17.88
N TYR A 114 3.41 14.95 -17.90
CA TYR A 114 2.88 14.30 -16.70
C TYR A 114 2.82 12.79 -16.91
N PRO A 115 3.04 11.98 -15.85
CA PRO A 115 3.10 10.51 -15.96
C PRO A 115 1.70 9.87 -16.08
N TYR A 116 0.85 10.41 -16.95
CA TYR A 116 -0.47 9.89 -17.24
C TYR A 116 -0.40 8.86 -18.37
N SER A 117 -1.14 7.76 -18.22
CA SER A 117 -1.26 6.79 -19.32
C SER A 117 -2.14 7.33 -20.46
N ALA A 118 -3.15 8.12 -20.11
CA ALA A 118 -4.00 8.84 -21.06
C ALA A 118 -4.79 9.97 -20.36
N THR A 119 -5.19 10.95 -21.17
CA THR A 119 -6.14 12.00 -20.82
C THR A 119 -7.40 11.83 -21.66
N LEU A 120 -8.56 11.88 -20.99
CA LEU A 120 -9.87 11.63 -21.59
C LEU A 120 -10.84 12.77 -21.34
N ALA A 121 -11.46 13.28 -22.38
CA ALA A 121 -12.57 14.20 -22.23
C ALA A 121 -13.90 13.52 -22.53
N LEU A 122 -14.85 13.69 -21.61
CA LEU A 122 -16.18 13.12 -21.73
C LEU A 122 -17.21 14.22 -21.90
N GLY A 123 -18.19 13.96 -22.76
CA GLY A 123 -19.38 14.78 -22.91
C GLY A 123 -20.39 14.54 -21.78
N PRO A 124 -21.44 15.37 -21.70
CA PRO A 124 -22.50 15.25 -20.70
C PRO A 124 -23.31 13.96 -20.76
N ASP A 125 -23.31 13.28 -21.88
CA ASP A 125 -23.90 11.96 -22.12
C ASP A 125 -22.91 10.81 -21.88
N SER A 126 -21.74 11.09 -21.27
CA SER A 126 -20.63 10.15 -21.12
C SER A 126 -20.04 9.65 -22.45
N SER A 127 -20.34 10.33 -23.57
CA SER A 127 -19.66 10.08 -24.84
C SER A 127 -18.19 10.51 -24.75
N LEU A 128 -17.32 9.76 -25.42
CA LEU A 128 -15.90 10.09 -25.48
C LEU A 128 -15.68 11.20 -26.51
N LEU A 129 -15.33 12.40 -26.05
CA LEU A 129 -15.02 13.52 -26.94
C LEU A 129 -13.57 13.48 -27.39
N ILE A 130 -12.63 13.21 -26.46
CA ILE A 130 -11.19 13.24 -26.72
C ILE A 130 -10.47 12.11 -25.96
N SER A 131 -9.49 11.49 -26.61
CA SER A 131 -8.59 10.50 -26.00
C SER A 131 -7.17 10.68 -26.55
N THR A 132 -6.17 10.66 -25.68
CA THR A 132 -4.74 10.62 -26.05
C THR A 132 -4.15 9.20 -26.07
N HIS A 133 -5.01 8.17 -26.01
CA HIS A 133 -4.60 6.76 -25.97
C HIS A 133 -4.66 6.12 -27.37
N ASP A 134 -3.57 5.46 -27.77
CA ASP A 134 -3.36 4.98 -29.14
C ASP A 134 -4.34 3.86 -29.58
N SER A 135 -4.90 3.12 -28.62
CA SER A 135 -5.77 1.96 -28.88
C SER A 135 -7.27 2.22 -28.79
N VAL A 136 -7.70 3.47 -28.58
CA VAL A 136 -9.11 3.78 -28.28
C VAL A 136 -9.72 4.64 -29.38
N ALA A 137 -10.64 4.04 -30.14
CA ALA A 137 -11.46 4.73 -31.12
C ALA A 137 -12.44 5.70 -30.43
N TYR A 138 -12.71 6.84 -31.07
CA TYR A 138 -13.52 7.96 -30.60
C TYR A 138 -15.02 7.66 -30.36
N ASP A 139 -15.44 6.38 -30.28
CA ASP A 139 -16.84 5.97 -30.00
C ASP A 139 -17.00 5.05 -28.77
N THR A 140 -15.91 4.57 -28.18
CA THR A 140 -16.01 3.50 -27.17
C THR A 140 -16.44 4.01 -25.81
N SER A 141 -17.29 3.23 -25.12
CA SER A 141 -17.85 3.60 -23.81
C SER A 141 -16.79 3.72 -22.70
N LEU A 142 -16.99 4.70 -21.81
CA LEU A 142 -16.18 4.95 -20.60
C LEU A 142 -15.87 3.68 -19.80
N GLU A 143 -16.83 2.77 -19.70
CA GLU A 143 -16.72 1.53 -18.92
C GLU A 143 -15.58 0.63 -19.42
N ARG A 144 -15.36 0.58 -20.74
CA ARG A 144 -14.28 -0.21 -21.35
C ARG A 144 -12.91 0.34 -20.95
N PHE A 145 -12.80 1.66 -20.83
CA PHE A 145 -11.57 2.35 -20.44
C PHE A 145 -11.30 2.22 -18.94
N LEU A 146 -12.32 2.37 -18.10
CA LEU A 146 -12.20 2.15 -16.65
C LEU A 146 -11.78 0.72 -16.32
N ARG A 147 -12.31 -0.27 -17.06
CA ARG A 147 -11.87 -1.67 -16.95
C ARG A 147 -10.40 -1.83 -17.33
N TYR A 148 -9.96 -1.18 -18.40
CA TYR A 148 -8.56 -1.23 -18.81
C TYR A 148 -7.63 -0.60 -17.75
N ALA A 149 -7.95 0.59 -17.26
CA ALA A 149 -7.20 1.26 -16.18
C ALA A 149 -7.12 0.41 -14.90
N ALA A 150 -8.21 -0.29 -14.56
CA ALA A 150 -8.25 -1.19 -13.41
C ALA A 150 -7.32 -2.42 -13.60
N VAL A 151 -7.19 -2.92 -14.83
CA VAL A 151 -6.31 -4.05 -15.17
C VAL A 151 -4.85 -3.63 -15.22
N THR A 152 -4.53 -2.53 -15.90
CA THR A 152 -3.15 -2.05 -16.07
C THR A 152 -2.59 -1.33 -14.84
N ARG A 153 -3.47 -0.96 -13.89
CA ARG A 153 -3.14 -0.17 -12.70
C ARG A 153 -2.52 1.19 -13.04
N THR A 154 -2.70 1.68 -14.27
CA THR A 154 -2.19 2.97 -14.69
C THR A 154 -3.23 4.07 -14.42
N PRO A 155 -2.80 5.23 -13.91
CA PRO A 155 -3.72 6.34 -13.69
C PRO A 155 -4.22 6.88 -15.03
N VAL A 156 -5.53 7.06 -15.10
CA VAL A 156 -6.24 7.68 -16.24
C VAL A 156 -6.90 8.94 -15.72
N MET A 157 -6.68 10.05 -16.42
CA MET A 157 -7.32 11.31 -16.09
C MET A 157 -8.58 11.48 -16.94
N SER A 158 -9.71 11.74 -16.28
CA SER A 158 -10.90 12.25 -16.92
C SER A 158 -11.23 13.61 -16.30
N PRO A 159 -11.00 14.74 -17.00
CA PRO A 159 -11.73 15.96 -16.74
C PRO A 159 -13.22 15.62 -16.73
N LEU A 160 -13.80 15.60 -15.53
CA LEU A 160 -15.23 15.47 -15.33
C LEU A 160 -15.90 16.74 -15.85
N GLY A 161 -16.11 16.81 -17.16
CA GLY A 161 -17.26 17.51 -17.69
C GLY A 161 -18.49 16.68 -17.33
N ALA A 162 -19.38 17.22 -16.50
CA ALA A 162 -20.75 16.73 -16.29
C ALA A 162 -20.99 15.45 -15.44
N LEU A 163 -20.23 15.20 -14.38
CA LEU A 163 -20.86 14.59 -13.20
C LEU A 163 -21.31 15.72 -12.27
N GLY A 164 -22.57 16.12 -12.44
CA GLY A 164 -23.31 16.92 -11.47
C GLY A 164 -23.40 16.20 -10.13
N PHE A 165 -22.31 16.17 -9.38
CA PHE A 165 -22.36 16.00 -7.94
C PHE A 165 -23.00 17.26 -7.36
N ARG A 166 -24.32 17.18 -7.18
CA ARG A 166 -24.97 17.80 -6.03
C ARG A 166 -24.43 17.19 -4.75
#